data_AF-A0A8S3FSA6-F1
#
_entry.id   AF-A0A8S3FSA6-F1
#
_cell.length_a   1.000
_cell.length_b   1.000
_cell.length_c   1.000
_cell.angle_alpha   90.00
_cell.angle_beta   90.00
_cell.angle_gamma   90.00
#
_symmetry.space_group_name_H-M   'P 1'
#
loop_
_entity.id
_entity.type
_entity.pdbx_description
1 polymer ?
#
loop_
_entity_poly.entity_id
_entity_poly.type
_entity_poly.pdbx_seq_one_letter_code
_entity_poly.pdbx_strand_id
1 'polypeptide(L)' 'GRSYLQIAQSLAPHMFEPFYNFAKATYQKSDFQSSYRAINSSLELYKNHSDSKQIFDELKKMLAEL' A
#
# COMPACT_ATOMS: atom_id res chain seq x y z
N GLY A 1 -4.64 -13.57 -5.52
CA GLY A 1 -3.89 -12.30 -5.59
C GLY A 1 -4.04 -11.51 -4.29
N ARG A 2 -5.12 -10.74 -4.15
CA ARG A 2 -5.40 -9.91 -2.96
C ARG A 2 -5.43 -10.69 -1.64
N SER A 3 -6.05 -11.88 -1.65
CA SER A 3 -6.12 -12.78 -0.48
C SER A 3 -4.75 -13.25 0.02
N TYR A 4 -3.84 -13.67 -0.88
CA TYR A 4 -2.49 -14.10 -0.50
C TYR A 4 -1.66 -12.95 0.08
N LEU A 5 -1.82 -11.72 -0.43
CA LEU A 5 -1.13 -10.56 0.09
C LEU A 5 -1.62 -10.17 1.49
N GLN A 6 -2.93 -10.30 1.77
CA GLN A 6 -3.47 -10.11 3.12
C GLN A 6 -2.98 -11.19 4.08
N ILE A 7 -2.89 -12.45 3.65
CA ILE A 7 -2.29 -13.52 4.46
C ILE A 7 -0.82 -13.19 4.75
N ALA A 8 -0.06 -12.73 3.76
CA ALA A 8 1.33 -12.34 3.95
C ALA A 8 1.49 -11.17 4.93
N GLN A 9 0.59 -10.18 4.92
CA GLN A 9 0.56 -9.11 5.92
C GLN A 9 0.36 -9.66 7.33
N SER A 10 -0.54 -10.64 7.50
CA SER A 10 -0.79 -11.27 8.80
C SER A 10 0.36 -12.15 9.27
N LEU A 11 1.04 -12.86 8.36
CA LEU A 11 2.16 -13.75 8.69
C LEU A 11 3.47 -12.98 8.92
N ALA A 12 3.66 -11.85 8.24
CA ALA A 12 4.86 -11.03 8.33
C ALA A 12 4.50 -9.53 8.54
N PRO A 13 3.89 -9.17 9.69
CA PRO A 13 3.45 -7.80 9.94
C PRO A 13 4.59 -6.79 10.10
N HIS A 14 5.83 -7.27 10.27
CA HIS A 14 7.04 -6.46 10.38
C HIS A 14 7.71 -6.18 9.02
N MET A 15 7.30 -6.88 7.95
CA MET A 15 7.81 -6.66 6.60
C MET A 15 6.98 -5.61 5.89
N PHE A 16 7.60 -4.67 5.20
CA PHE A 16 6.88 -3.64 4.44
C PHE A 16 6.36 -4.17 3.10
N GLU A 17 7.01 -5.19 2.54
CA GLU A 17 6.76 -5.72 1.19
C GLU A 17 5.33 -6.26 1.01
N PRO A 18 4.73 -7.01 1.95
CA PRO A 18 3.34 -7.43 1.84
C PRO A 18 2.35 -6.26 1.77
N PHE A 19 2.65 -5.17 2.48
CA PHE A 19 1.83 -3.95 2.47
C PHE A 19 2.00 -3.16 1.18
N TYR A 20 3.24 -2.95 0.71
CA TYR A 20 3.52 -2.33 -0.59
C TYR A 20 2.87 -3.10 -1.74
N ASN A 21 3.04 -4.42 -1.78
CA ASN A 21 2.49 -5.27 -2.85
C ASN A 21 0.95 -5.23 -2.86
N PHE A 22 0.32 -5.26 -1.68
CA PHE A 22 -1.13 -5.12 -1.59
C PHE A 22 -1.58 -3.73 -2.06
N ALA A 23 -0.91 -2.67 -1.61
CA ALA A 23 -1.22 -1.30 -2.01
C ALA A 23 -1.18 -1.16 -3.53
N LYS A 24 -0.08 -1.58 -4.16
CA LYS A 24 0.08 -1.59 -5.62
C LYS A 24 -1.04 -2.37 -6.32
N ALA A 25 -1.39 -3.55 -5.82
CA ALA A 25 -2.45 -4.37 -6.41
C ALA A 25 -3.86 -3.73 -6.27
N THR A 26 -4.13 -3.03 -5.17
CA THR A 26 -5.40 -2.30 -4.98
C THR A 26 -5.44 -0.98 -5.75
N TYR A 27 -4.31 -0.28 -5.86
CA TYR A 27 -4.16 0.93 -6.67
C TYR A 27 -4.51 0.66 -8.14
N GLN A 28 -3.97 -0.41 -8.71
CA GLN A 28 -4.25 -0.85 -10.09
C GLN A 28 -5.72 -1.22 -10.34
N LYS A 29 -6.50 -1.43 -9.28
CA LYS A 29 -7.94 -1.74 -9.34
C LYS A 29 -8.81 -0.53 -8.97
N SER A 30 -8.22 0.65 -8.86
CA SER A 30 -8.89 1.88 -8.41
C SER A 30 -9.50 1.79 -7.00
N ASP A 31 -9.07 0.81 -6.19
CA ASP A 31 -9.41 0.73 -4.76
C ASP A 31 -8.43 1.62 -3.97
N PHE A 32 -8.57 2.93 -4.17
CA PHE A 32 -7.64 3.93 -3.63
C PHE A 32 -7.66 3.98 -2.11
N GLN A 33 -8.81 3.75 -1.48
CA GLN A 33 -8.93 3.71 -0.02
C GLN A 33 -8.17 2.53 0.60
N SER A 34 -8.25 1.33 0.01
CA SER A 34 -7.47 0.18 0.50
C SER A 34 -5.98 0.35 0.21
N SER A 35 -5.66 0.91 -0.96
CA SER A 35 -4.27 1.20 -1.33
C SER A 35 -3.62 2.20 -0.38
N TYR A 36 -4.33 3.27 -0.04
CA TYR A 36 -3.85 4.30 0.88
C TYR A 36 -3.59 3.76 2.29
N ARG A 37 -4.48 2.91 2.80
CA ARG A 37 -4.26 2.27 4.12
C ARG A 37 -3.01 1.39 4.10
N ALA A 38 -2.85 0.54 3.09
CA ALA A 38 -1.71 -0.36 3.01
C ALA A 38 -0.39 0.37 2.75
N ILE A 39 -0.38 1.42 1.91
CA ILE A 39 0.86 2.15 1.63
C ILE A 39 1.37 2.92 2.85
N ASN A 40 0.46 3.42 3.71
CA ASN A 40 0.83 4.01 4.99
C ASN A 40 1.53 2.98 5.89
N SER A 41 0.95 1.78 6.06
CA SER A 41 1.60 0.71 6.81
C SER A 41 2.97 0.31 6.24
N SER A 42 3.11 0.29 4.91
CA SER A 42 4.41 0.09 4.26
C SER A 42 5.43 1.17 4.64
N LEU A 43 5.04 2.43 4.68
CA LEU A 43 5.93 3.55 5.01
C LEU A 43 6.22 3.66 6.52
N GLU A 44 5.31 3.19 7.37
CA GLU A 44 5.56 3.04 8.81
C GLU A 44 6.69 2.05 9.08
N LEU A 45 6.70 0.92 8.35
CA LEU A 45 7.71 -0.14 8.46
C LEU A 45 9.02 0.22 7.75
N TYR A 46 8.95 0.87 6.58
CA TYR A 46 10.13 1.34 5.85
C TYR A 46 9.94 2.73 5.23
N LYS A 47 10.25 3.76 6.04
CA LYS A 47 10.06 5.18 5.70
C LYS A 47 10.81 5.65 4.45
N ASN A 48 11.87 4.97 4.04
CA ASN A 48 12.72 5.39 2.93
C ASN A 48 12.44 4.63 1.62
N HIS A 49 11.38 3.81 1.57
CA HIS A 49 11.01 3.10 0.34
C HIS A 49 10.50 4.08 -0.73
N SER A 50 11.28 4.30 -1.79
CA SER A 50 10.98 5.25 -2.87
C SER A 50 9.66 4.97 -3.57
N ASP A 51 9.41 3.73 -3.97
CA ASP A 51 8.17 3.35 -4.66
C ASP A 51 6.93 3.58 -3.78
N SER A 52 7.04 3.31 -2.46
CA SER A 52 5.92 3.56 -1.56
C SER A 52 5.60 5.05 -1.44
N LYS A 53 6.62 5.92 -1.44
CA LYS A 53 6.42 7.38 -1.44
C LYS A 53 5.71 7.83 -2.71
N GLN A 54 6.13 7.33 -3.87
CA GLN A 54 5.52 7.68 -5.14
C GLN A 54 4.02 7.30 -5.17
N ILE A 55 3.67 6.06 -4.80
CA ILE A 55 2.26 5.63 -4.75
C ILE A 55 1.47 6.46 -3.74
N PHE A 56 2.06 6.77 -2.58
CA PHE A 56 1.41 7.60 -1.57
C PHE A 56 1.09 9.02 -2.08
N ASP A 57 2.03 9.66 -2.76
CA ASP A 57 1.84 10.99 -3.33
C ASP A 57 0.78 11.00 -4.45
N GLU A 58 0.74 9.96 -5.30
CA GLU A 58 -0.31 9.78 -6.31
C GLU A 58 -1.69 9.60 -5.65
N LEU A 59 -1.79 8.75 -4.63
CA LEU A 59 -3.04 8.52 -3.90
C LEU A 59 -3.57 9.78 -3.21
N LYS A 60 -2.68 10.61 -2.64
CA LYS A 60 -3.09 11.88 -2.02
C LYS A 60 -3.78 12.82 -3.01
N LYS A 61 -3.35 12.82 -4.27
CA LYS A 61 -4.01 13.61 -5.34
C LYS A 61 -5.37 13.02 -5.67
N MET A 62 -5.41 11.71 -5.97
CA MET A 62 -6.67 11.02 -6.33
C MET A 62 -7.74 11.11 -5.24
N LEU A 63 -7.35 11.06 -3.96
CA LEU A 63 -8.27 11.14 -2.83
C LEU A 63 -8.68 12.58 -2.46
N ALA A 64 -7.94 13.60 -2.91
CA ALA A 64 -8.32 15.00 -2.76
C ALA A 64 -9.27 15.48 -3.88
N GLU A 65 -9.32 14.75 -5.00
CA GLU A 65 -10.19 14.99 -6.15
C GLU A 65 -11.53 14.23 -6.08
N LEU A 66 -11.73 13.42 -5.04
CA LEU A 66 -12.97 12.68 -4.73
C LEU A 66 -13.86 13.45 -3.74
#